data_AF-A0A8D0H5Y4-F1
#
_entry.id   AF-A0A8D0H5Y4-F1
#
_cell.length_a   1.000
_cell.length_b   1.000
_cell.length_c   1.000
_cell.angle_alpha   90.00
_cell.angle_beta   90.00
_cell.angle_gamma   90.00
#
_symmetry.space_group_name_H-M   'P 1'
#
loop_
_entity.id
_entity.type
_entity.pdbx_description
1 polymer ?
#
loop_
_entity_poly.entity_id
_entity_poly.type
_entity_poly.pdbx_seq_one_letter_code
_entity_poly.pdbx_strand_id
1 'polypeptide(L)'
;MKQLPAETIRLLSSSQVITSVTSVVKELIENSLDANATSIDVKLENYGFDKIEVRDNGDGIKVADVPVMAVKHYTSKISCSEDLESLTTYGFRGEALGSICCTSEVLITTKTAADTFSTQYILDSSGHVISQKPSHLGQGTTVTVLKLFKNLPVRKQFYSTAKKCKEEMKKIQELLMAYGIIKPELRINFTHNKSFSLQLT
;
A
#
# COMPACT_ATOMS: atom_id res chain seq x y z
N MET A 1 -10.32 -33.02 -14.10
CA MET A 1 -10.03 -31.66 -13.58
C MET A 1 -9.56 -31.80 -12.13
N LYS A 2 -8.68 -30.91 -11.63
CA LYS A 2 -8.16 -30.96 -10.25
C LYS A 2 -8.23 -29.56 -9.60
N GLN A 3 -8.56 -29.50 -8.31
CA GLN A 3 -8.57 -28.26 -7.55
C GLN A 3 -7.15 -27.70 -7.41
N LEU A 4 -7.00 -26.39 -7.58
CA LEU A 4 -5.73 -25.72 -7.37
C LEU A 4 -5.40 -25.62 -5.88
N PRO A 5 -4.10 -25.67 -5.49
CA PRO A 5 -3.68 -25.39 -4.12
C PRO A 5 -4.15 -24.00 -3.68
N ALA A 6 -4.49 -23.85 -2.39
CA ALA A 6 -4.97 -22.59 -1.83
C ALA A 6 -3.98 -21.43 -2.04
N GLU A 7 -2.68 -21.69 -1.95
CA GLU A 7 -1.63 -20.71 -2.24
C GLU A 7 -1.67 -20.22 -3.69
N THR A 8 -1.89 -21.11 -4.66
CA THR A 8 -2.02 -20.76 -6.07
C THR A 8 -3.26 -19.89 -6.30
N ILE A 9 -4.40 -20.24 -5.69
CA ILE A 9 -5.63 -19.44 -5.76
C ILE A 9 -5.41 -18.04 -5.16
N ARG A 10 -4.72 -17.96 -4.01
CA ARG A 10 -4.36 -16.69 -3.36
C ARG A 10 -3.45 -15.85 -4.24
N LEU A 11 -2.46 -16.45 -4.88
CA LEU A 11 -1.54 -15.74 -5.77
C LEU A 11 -2.26 -15.22 -7.02
N LEU A 12 -3.09 -16.05 -7.65
CA LEU A 12 -3.87 -15.67 -8.83
C LEU A 12 -4.81 -14.51 -8.53
N SER A 13 -5.62 -14.61 -7.47
CA SER A 13 -6.52 -13.53 -7.04
C SER A 13 -5.76 -12.25 -6.70
N SER A 14 -4.66 -12.35 -5.94
CA SER A 14 -3.84 -11.18 -5.58
C SER A 14 -3.22 -10.50 -6.79
N SER A 15 -2.86 -11.26 -7.83
CA SER A 15 -2.32 -10.72 -9.08
C SER A 15 -3.36 -10.00 -9.95
N GLN A 16 -4.65 -10.19 -9.69
CA GLN A 16 -5.72 -9.45 -10.34
C GLN A 16 -6.01 -8.13 -9.62
N VAL A 17 -5.81 -8.08 -8.30
CA VAL A 17 -5.92 -6.86 -7.50
C VAL A 17 -4.68 -5.97 -7.72
N ILE A 18 -3.48 -6.52 -7.55
CA ILE A 18 -2.21 -5.79 -7.73
C ILE A 18 -1.66 -6.07 -9.13
N THR A 19 -1.94 -5.15 -10.05
CA THR A 19 -1.64 -5.31 -11.48
C THR A 19 -0.32 -4.70 -11.91
N SER A 20 0.16 -3.69 -11.19
CA SER A 20 1.27 -2.80 -11.58
C SER A 20 1.89 -2.09 -10.37
N VAL A 21 3.04 -1.43 -10.55
CA VAL A 21 3.64 -0.57 -9.51
C VAL A 21 2.68 0.58 -9.19
N THR A 22 2.09 1.19 -10.22
CA THR A 22 1.12 2.27 -10.06
C THR A 22 -0.08 1.84 -9.21
N SER A 23 -0.57 0.60 -9.38
CA SER A 23 -1.67 0.08 -8.56
C SER A 23 -1.31 -0.02 -7.08
N VAL A 24 -0.08 -0.45 -6.74
CA VAL A 24 0.36 -0.48 -5.34
C VAL A 24 0.38 0.93 -4.74
N VAL A 25 0.98 1.88 -5.46
CA VAL A 25 1.07 3.27 -5.00
C VAL A 25 -0.33 3.88 -4.81
N LYS A 26 -1.24 3.67 -5.76
CA LYS A 26 -2.63 4.12 -5.69
C LYS A 26 -3.31 3.61 -4.42
N GLU A 27 -3.31 2.30 -4.20
CA GLU A 27 -4.01 1.70 -3.07
C GLU A 27 -3.43 2.15 -1.72
N LEU A 28 -2.10 2.36 -1.63
CA LEU A 28 -1.48 2.84 -0.40
C LEU A 28 -1.80 4.31 -0.13
N ILE A 29 -1.81 5.17 -1.15
CA ILE A 29 -2.21 6.58 -1.00
C ILE A 29 -3.67 6.69 -0.59
N GLU A 30 -4.54 5.92 -1.23
CA GLU A 30 -5.97 5.90 -0.90
C GLU A 30 -6.21 5.45 0.55
N ASN A 31 -5.44 4.48 1.05
CA ASN A 31 -5.49 4.11 2.47
C ASN A 31 -5.01 5.25 3.38
N SER A 32 -3.98 6.00 2.99
CA SER A 32 -3.55 7.20 3.74
C SER A 32 -4.62 8.29 3.74
N LEU A 33 -5.32 8.50 2.63
CA LEU A 33 -6.44 9.46 2.53
C LEU A 33 -7.63 9.04 3.39
N ASP A 34 -8.01 7.76 3.35
CA ASP A 34 -9.04 7.18 4.22
C ASP A 34 -8.68 7.31 5.71
N ALA A 35 -7.38 7.41 6.04
CA ALA A 35 -6.86 7.63 7.39
C ALA A 35 -6.67 9.11 7.75
N ASN A 36 -7.32 10.03 7.01
CA ASN A 36 -7.28 11.48 7.25
C ASN A 36 -5.88 12.11 7.17
N ALA A 37 -4.97 11.54 6.38
CA ALA A 37 -3.65 12.10 6.18
C ALA A 37 -3.70 13.50 5.52
N THR A 38 -2.85 14.40 5.99
CA THR A 38 -2.62 15.74 5.41
C THR A 38 -1.24 15.86 4.76
N SER A 39 -0.36 14.89 4.99
CA SER A 39 0.95 14.78 4.36
C SER A 39 1.24 13.33 4.01
N ILE A 40 1.61 13.07 2.76
CA ILE A 40 1.97 11.74 2.26
C ILE A 40 3.32 11.81 1.55
N ASP A 41 4.28 11.01 2.00
CA ASP A 41 5.59 10.81 1.37
C ASP A 41 5.61 9.45 0.65
N VAL A 42 5.82 9.48 -0.66
CA VAL A 42 5.96 8.29 -1.51
C VAL A 42 7.41 8.17 -1.98
N LYS A 43 8.05 7.03 -1.72
CA LYS A 43 9.42 6.76 -2.17
C LYS A 43 9.51 5.46 -2.93
N LEU A 44 10.18 5.50 -4.08
CA LEU A 44 10.46 4.35 -4.92
C LEU A 44 11.97 4.13 -5.06
N GLU A 45 12.40 2.87 -4.93
CA GLU A 45 13.73 2.42 -5.34
C GLU A 45 13.60 1.39 -6.45
N ASN A 46 14.47 1.49 -7.45
CA ASN A 46 14.44 0.65 -8.65
C ASN A 46 13.03 0.58 -9.27
N TYR A 47 12.42 1.75 -9.48
CA TYR A 47 11.07 1.89 -10.06
C TYR A 47 9.97 1.17 -9.25
N GLY A 48 10.21 0.88 -7.96
CA GLY A 48 9.27 0.17 -7.09
C GLY A 48 9.45 -1.34 -7.04
N PHE A 49 10.39 -1.91 -7.80
CA PHE A 49 10.68 -3.35 -7.71
C PHE A 49 11.42 -3.71 -6.42
N ASP A 50 12.35 -2.86 -5.99
CA ASP A 50 13.15 -3.13 -4.80
C ASP A 50 12.44 -2.61 -3.56
N LYS A 51 11.91 -1.38 -3.62
CA LYS A 51 11.14 -0.76 -2.53
C LYS A 51 10.08 0.21 -3.02
N ILE A 52 8.90 0.12 -2.42
CA ILE A 52 7.86 1.17 -2.38
C ILE A 52 7.64 1.49 -0.91
N GLU A 53 7.78 2.75 -0.53
CA GLU A 53 7.49 3.22 0.82
C GLU A 53 6.45 4.33 0.71
N VAL A 54 5.31 4.17 1.38
CA VAL A 54 4.30 5.22 1.53
C VAL A 54 4.17 5.52 3.01
N ARG A 55 4.48 6.75 3.38
CA ARG A 55 4.39 7.26 4.74
C ARG A 55 3.36 8.37 4.79
N ASP A 56 2.48 8.31 5.77
CA ASP A 56 1.51 9.34 6.06
C ASP A 56 1.57 9.80 7.52
N ASN A 57 0.86 10.89 7.80
CA ASN A 57 0.62 11.42 9.13
C ASN A 57 -0.84 11.23 9.57
N GLY A 58 -1.53 10.20 9.07
CA GLY A 58 -2.93 9.95 9.37
C GLY A 58 -3.17 9.43 10.78
N ASP A 59 -4.35 8.84 11.00
CA ASP A 59 -4.79 8.37 12.31
C ASP A 59 -4.01 7.16 12.85
N GLY A 60 -3.30 6.45 11.96
CA GLY A 60 -2.65 5.17 12.26
C GLY A 60 -3.64 4.01 12.35
N ILE A 61 -3.10 2.82 12.56
CA ILE A 61 -3.84 1.56 12.75
C ILE A 61 -3.90 1.25 14.24
N LYS A 62 -5.11 1.03 14.77
CA LYS A 62 -5.33 0.66 16.17
C LYS A 62 -4.76 -0.72 16.46
N VAL A 63 -4.24 -0.92 17.67
CA VAL A 63 -3.70 -2.21 18.12
C VAL A 63 -4.72 -3.36 17.98
N ALA A 64 -6.01 -3.08 18.15
CA ALA A 64 -7.07 -4.07 17.98
C ALA A 64 -7.22 -4.58 16.53
N ASP A 65 -6.88 -3.75 15.54
CA ASP A 65 -7.03 -4.07 14.11
C ASP A 65 -5.77 -4.70 13.51
N VAL A 66 -4.62 -4.58 14.20
CA VAL A 66 -3.32 -5.12 13.78
C VAL A 66 -3.38 -6.60 13.36
N PRO A 67 -4.08 -7.52 14.07
CA PRO A 67 -4.14 -8.92 13.66
C PRO A 67 -4.79 -9.15 12.29
N VAL A 68 -5.65 -8.23 11.84
CA VAL A 68 -6.47 -8.37 10.62
C VAL A 68 -6.19 -7.31 9.56
N MET A 69 -5.31 -6.34 9.82
CA MET A 69 -5.11 -5.16 8.94
C MET A 69 -4.75 -5.51 7.50
N ALA A 70 -4.10 -6.65 7.27
CA ALA A 70 -3.71 -7.13 5.95
C ALA A 70 -4.36 -8.47 5.57
N VAL A 71 -5.30 -8.97 6.36
CA VAL A 71 -6.05 -10.20 6.04
C VAL A 71 -7.13 -9.84 5.03
N LYS A 72 -7.27 -10.65 3.98
CA LYS A 72 -8.28 -10.39 2.93
C LYS A 72 -9.70 -10.40 3.50
N HIS A 73 -10.55 -9.54 2.95
CA HIS A 73 -11.97 -9.39 3.32
C HIS A 73 -12.21 -8.78 4.71
N TYR A 74 -11.18 -8.15 5.29
CA TYR A 74 -11.31 -7.31 6.47
C TYR A 74 -11.20 -5.84 6.07
N THR A 75 -12.17 -5.03 6.50
CA THR A 75 -12.23 -3.60 6.19
C THR A 75 -12.93 -2.87 7.33
N SER A 76 -12.47 -1.66 7.64
CA SER A 76 -13.14 -0.76 8.58
C SER A 76 -14.10 0.22 7.90
N LYS A 77 -14.24 0.14 6.55
CA LYS A 77 -14.92 1.16 5.74
C LYS A 77 -16.39 0.85 5.43
N ILE A 78 -16.77 -0.43 5.44
CA ILE A 78 -18.15 -0.89 5.23
C ILE A 78 -18.45 -2.06 6.17
N SER A 79 -19.71 -2.23 6.55
CA SER A 79 -20.19 -3.32 7.41
C SER A 79 -21.33 -4.12 6.77
N CYS A 80 -22.07 -3.54 5.82
CA CYS A 80 -23.21 -4.17 5.18
C CYS A 80 -23.31 -3.85 3.67
N SER A 81 -24.22 -4.52 2.96
CA SER A 81 -24.44 -4.31 1.52
C SER A 81 -24.95 -2.91 1.21
N GLU A 82 -25.73 -2.34 2.12
CA GLU A 82 -26.36 -1.03 1.96
C GLU A 82 -25.31 0.09 1.95
N ASP A 83 -24.17 -0.11 2.63
CA ASP A 83 -23.04 0.84 2.61
C ASP A 83 -22.44 1.02 1.21
N LEU A 84 -22.64 0.06 0.28
CA LEU A 84 -22.17 0.16 -1.10
C LEU A 84 -22.89 1.28 -1.88
N GLU A 85 -24.09 1.69 -1.45
CA GLU A 85 -24.87 2.75 -2.09
C GLU A 85 -24.40 4.15 -1.67
N SER A 86 -23.59 4.26 -0.61
CA SER A 86 -23.16 5.53 0.00
C SER A 86 -21.66 5.57 0.33
N LEU A 87 -20.83 5.03 -0.56
CA LEU A 87 -19.37 4.98 -0.38
C LEU A 87 -18.74 6.38 -0.31
N THR A 88 -18.15 6.71 0.83
CA THR A 88 -17.38 7.95 1.06
C THR A 88 -15.87 7.73 1.14
N THR A 89 -15.42 6.47 1.12
CA THR A 89 -13.99 6.08 1.20
C THR A 89 -13.48 5.58 -0.15
N TYR A 90 -12.17 5.66 -0.37
CA TYR A 90 -11.56 5.14 -1.59
C TYR A 90 -11.45 3.61 -1.55
N GLY A 91 -11.02 3.07 -0.39
CA GLY A 91 -10.94 1.63 -0.17
C GLY A 91 -12.16 1.09 0.57
N PHE A 92 -12.64 -0.09 0.18
CA PHE A 92 -13.73 -0.79 0.90
C PHE A 92 -13.68 -2.32 0.80
N ARG A 93 -12.96 -2.89 -0.19
CA ARG A 93 -12.95 -4.34 -0.44
C ARG A 93 -12.17 -5.15 0.60
N GLY A 94 -11.24 -4.54 1.32
CA GLY A 94 -10.38 -5.25 2.27
C GLY A 94 -9.38 -6.21 1.60
N GLU A 95 -9.00 -5.98 0.34
CA GLU A 95 -8.17 -6.92 -0.44
C GLU A 95 -6.78 -6.39 -0.78
N ALA A 96 -6.59 -5.07 -0.78
CA ALA A 96 -5.38 -4.45 -1.34
C ALA A 96 -4.12 -4.86 -0.57
N LEU A 97 -4.08 -4.62 0.74
CA LEU A 97 -2.88 -4.88 1.54
C LEU A 97 -2.52 -6.36 1.61
N GLY A 98 -3.51 -7.25 1.77
CA GLY A 98 -3.30 -8.70 1.69
C GLY A 98 -2.81 -9.18 0.32
N SER A 99 -3.26 -8.53 -0.76
CA SER A 99 -2.78 -8.84 -2.11
C SER A 99 -1.35 -8.34 -2.35
N ILE A 100 -0.98 -7.21 -1.75
CA ILE A 100 0.41 -6.72 -1.73
C ILE A 100 1.28 -7.72 -0.97
N CYS A 101 0.91 -8.11 0.26
CA CYS A 101 1.58 -9.14 1.05
C CYS A 101 1.83 -10.43 0.27
N CYS A 102 0.84 -10.88 -0.51
CA CYS A 102 0.98 -12.08 -1.32
C CYS A 102 2.02 -11.94 -2.43
N THR A 103 2.30 -10.74 -2.95
CA THR A 103 3.19 -10.52 -4.10
C THR A 103 4.55 -9.88 -3.76
N SER A 104 4.81 -9.59 -2.48
CA SER A 104 6.00 -8.87 -2.01
C SER A 104 6.43 -9.30 -0.60
N GLU A 105 7.35 -8.57 0.01
CA GLU A 105 7.59 -8.57 1.46
C GLU A 105 7.04 -7.25 2.00
N VAL A 106 6.33 -7.25 3.14
CA VAL A 106 5.65 -6.05 3.65
C VAL A 106 6.00 -5.80 5.10
N LEU A 107 6.35 -4.55 5.39
CA LEU A 107 6.52 -4.03 6.74
C LEU A 107 5.55 -2.86 6.92
N ILE A 108 4.93 -2.79 8.10
CA ILE A 108 4.03 -1.69 8.45
C ILE A 108 4.49 -1.12 9.78
N THR A 109 4.79 0.18 9.80
CA THR A 109 5.04 0.89 11.06
C THR A 109 3.91 1.86 11.29
N THR A 110 3.29 1.82 12.46
CA THR A 110 2.10 2.63 12.76
C THR A 110 2.14 3.16 14.18
N LYS A 111 1.52 4.32 14.37
CA LYS A 111 1.26 4.93 15.69
C LYS A 111 -0.03 5.73 15.62
N THR A 112 -0.97 5.41 16.51
CA THR A 112 -2.13 6.25 16.77
C THR A 112 -1.81 7.33 17.79
N ALA A 113 -2.68 8.33 17.93
CA ALA A 113 -2.55 9.36 18.96
C ALA A 113 -2.57 8.80 20.39
N ALA A 114 -3.22 7.64 20.61
CA ALA A 114 -3.32 6.99 21.90
C ALA A 114 -2.09 6.15 22.26
N ASP A 115 -1.27 5.78 21.28
CA ASP A 115 -0.10 4.92 21.50
C ASP A 115 1.09 5.71 22.05
N THR A 116 1.82 5.14 23.00
CA THR A 116 3.04 5.76 23.55
C THR A 116 4.17 5.82 22.52
N PHE A 117 4.37 4.75 21.74
CA PHE A 117 5.41 4.64 20.71
C PHE A 117 4.85 3.94 19.47
N SER A 118 5.52 4.13 18.33
CA SER A 118 5.15 3.43 17.09
C SER A 118 5.60 1.97 17.13
N THR A 119 4.85 1.07 16.51
CA THR A 119 5.25 -0.35 16.40
C THR A 119 5.42 -0.72 14.93
N GLN A 120 6.52 -1.40 14.62
CA GLN A 120 6.76 -2.00 13.30
C GLN A 120 6.35 -3.47 13.32
N TYR A 121 5.59 -3.87 12.31
CA TYR A 121 5.10 -5.21 12.05
C TYR A 121 5.68 -5.75 10.75
N ILE A 122 6.02 -7.04 10.73
CA ILE A 122 6.40 -7.78 9.52
C ILE A 122 5.27 -8.76 9.20
N LEU A 123 4.83 -8.77 7.94
CA LEU A 123 3.70 -9.57 7.48
C LEU A 123 4.15 -10.76 6.61
N ASP A 124 3.45 -11.89 6.74
CA ASP A 124 3.58 -13.03 5.83
C ASP A 124 2.81 -12.85 4.51
N SER A 125 2.87 -13.84 3.62
CA SER A 125 2.19 -13.82 2.31
C SER A 125 0.66 -13.96 2.37
N SER A 126 0.11 -14.17 3.56
CA SER A 126 -1.33 -14.22 3.84
C SER A 126 -1.81 -12.98 4.61
N GLY A 127 -0.91 -12.06 4.96
CA GLY A 127 -1.22 -10.83 5.69
C GLY A 127 -1.15 -10.95 7.21
N HIS A 128 -0.72 -12.09 7.77
CA HIS A 128 -0.59 -12.25 9.21
C HIS A 128 0.71 -11.63 9.73
N VAL A 129 0.64 -11.05 10.93
CA VAL A 129 1.82 -10.54 11.64
C VAL A 129 2.68 -11.71 12.13
N ILE A 130 3.93 -11.76 11.67
CA ILE A 130 4.91 -12.78 12.08
C ILE A 130 5.99 -12.23 13.01
N SER A 131 6.13 -10.92 13.08
CA SER A 131 7.09 -10.26 13.97
C SER A 131 6.63 -8.83 14.25
N GLN A 132 6.95 -8.34 15.44
CA GLN A 132 6.74 -6.95 15.83
C GLN A 132 7.93 -6.42 16.62
N LYS A 133 8.22 -5.13 16.51
CA LYS A 133 9.21 -4.44 17.33
C LYS A 133 8.85 -2.96 17.55
N PRO A 134 9.27 -2.34 18.66
CA PRO A 134 9.12 -0.91 18.87
C PRO A 134 9.86 -0.08 17.80
N SER A 135 9.36 1.12 17.55
CA SER A 135 9.91 2.12 16.64
C SER A 135 9.63 3.53 17.17
N HIS A 136 10.33 4.53 16.65
CA HIS A 136 10.25 5.93 17.09
C HIS A 136 9.68 6.88 16.02
N LEU A 137 8.82 6.36 15.13
CA LEU A 137 8.10 7.22 14.18
C LEU A 137 6.98 7.98 14.89
N GLY A 138 6.66 9.17 14.35
CA GLY A 138 5.52 9.96 14.76
C GLY A 138 4.18 9.29 14.43
N GLN A 139 3.08 9.98 14.74
CA GLN A 139 1.73 9.53 14.39
C GLN A 139 1.59 9.31 12.88
N GLY A 140 0.79 8.31 12.51
CA GLY A 140 0.50 7.91 11.14
C GLY A 140 0.98 6.51 10.82
N THR A 141 0.97 6.18 9.53
CA THR A 141 1.34 4.85 9.03
C THR A 141 2.48 4.95 8.03
N THR A 142 3.39 3.99 8.04
CA THR A 142 4.40 3.78 7.01
C THR A 142 4.29 2.35 6.52
N VAL A 143 3.91 2.18 5.25
CA VAL A 143 3.88 0.88 4.58
C VAL A 143 5.10 0.77 3.67
N THR A 144 5.94 -0.23 3.92
CA THR A 144 7.12 -0.55 3.12
C THR A 144 6.90 -1.89 2.41
N VAL A 145 6.88 -1.85 1.09
CA VAL A 145 6.73 -2.99 0.20
C VAL A 145 8.09 -3.26 -0.45
N LEU A 146 8.65 -4.44 -0.23
CA LEU A 146 9.96 -4.85 -0.76
C LEU A 146 9.80 -5.99 -1.77
N LYS A 147 10.67 -6.01 -2.79
CA LYS A 147 10.73 -7.10 -3.79
C LYS A 147 9.38 -7.37 -4.45
N LEU A 148 8.76 -6.34 -5.01
CA LEU A 148 7.47 -6.48 -5.69
C LEU A 148 7.57 -7.50 -6.85
N PHE A 149 6.55 -8.35 -6.98
CA PHE A 149 6.46 -9.44 -7.96
C PHE A 149 7.53 -10.53 -7.79
N LYS A 150 8.09 -10.72 -6.59
CA LYS A 150 9.09 -11.77 -6.31
C LYS A 150 8.62 -13.18 -6.71
N ASN A 151 7.32 -13.44 -6.63
CA ASN A 151 6.69 -14.72 -6.98
C ASN A 151 5.89 -14.67 -8.30
N LEU A 152 6.07 -13.60 -9.10
CA LEU A 152 5.44 -13.44 -10.41
C LEU A 152 6.51 -13.06 -11.46
N PRO A 153 7.44 -13.98 -11.80
CA PRO A 153 8.63 -13.66 -12.61
C PRO A 153 8.30 -13.12 -14.00
N VAL A 154 7.29 -13.67 -14.67
CA VAL A 154 6.84 -13.20 -15.99
C VAL A 154 6.33 -11.77 -15.91
N ARG A 155 5.58 -11.43 -14.85
CA ARG A 155 5.09 -10.07 -14.63
C ARG A 155 6.23 -9.12 -14.30
N LYS A 156 7.16 -9.54 -13.45
CA LYS A 156 8.36 -8.75 -13.13
C LYS A 156 9.14 -8.44 -14.41
N GLN A 157 9.42 -9.45 -15.24
CA GLN A 157 10.12 -9.28 -16.51
C GLN A 157 9.40 -8.31 -17.46
N PHE A 158 8.08 -8.43 -17.59
CA PHE A 158 7.27 -7.51 -18.41
C PHE A 158 7.46 -6.06 -17.98
N TYR A 159 7.34 -5.78 -16.68
CA TYR A 159 7.46 -4.42 -16.16
C TYR A 159 8.91 -3.91 -16.04
N SER A 160 9.91 -4.79 -16.01
CA SER A 160 11.34 -4.41 -15.88
C SER A 160 11.95 -3.81 -17.16
N THR A 161 11.22 -3.77 -18.27
CA THR A 161 11.71 -3.11 -19.49
C THR A 161 11.78 -1.59 -19.29
N ALA A 162 12.81 -0.93 -19.84
CA ALA A 162 13.00 0.52 -19.70
C ALA A 162 11.76 1.33 -20.13
N LYS A 163 11.08 0.88 -21.20
CA LYS A 163 9.82 1.47 -21.68
C LYS A 163 8.73 1.40 -20.61
N LYS A 164 8.52 0.23 -20.01
CA LYS A 164 7.48 0.02 -18.98
C LYS A 164 7.80 0.77 -17.70
N CYS A 165 9.05 0.79 -17.26
CA CYS A 165 9.48 1.59 -16.12
C CYS A 165 9.13 3.08 -16.32
N LYS A 166 9.43 3.64 -17.50
CA LYS A 166 9.10 5.05 -17.81
C LYS A 166 7.59 5.30 -17.86
N GLU A 167 6.83 4.37 -18.44
CA GLU A 167 5.36 4.44 -18.47
C GLU A 167 4.77 4.45 -17.05
N GLU A 168 5.21 3.54 -16.17
CA GLU A 168 4.72 3.47 -14.78
C GLU A 168 5.08 4.72 -13.98
N MET A 169 6.30 5.25 -14.13
CA MET A 169 6.68 6.50 -13.48
C MET A 169 5.80 7.68 -13.89
N LYS A 170 5.49 7.78 -15.19
CA LYS A 170 4.59 8.82 -15.70
C LYS A 170 3.18 8.68 -15.12
N LYS A 171 2.63 7.46 -15.09
CA LYS A 171 1.30 7.22 -14.51
C LYS A 171 1.26 7.56 -13.02
N ILE A 172 2.31 7.22 -12.27
CA ILE A 172 2.41 7.58 -10.85
C ILE A 172 2.42 9.10 -10.70
N GLN A 173 3.22 9.83 -11.48
CA GLN A 173 3.23 11.29 -11.42
C GLN A 173 1.86 11.90 -11.75
N GLU A 174 1.19 11.43 -12.80
CA GLU A 174 -0.15 11.88 -13.18
C GLU A 174 -1.18 11.60 -12.06
N LEU A 175 -1.11 10.42 -11.43
CA LEU A 175 -1.94 10.06 -10.30
C LEU A 175 -1.73 11.00 -9.10
N LEU A 176 -0.48 11.26 -8.74
CA LEU A 176 -0.13 12.16 -7.63
C LEU A 176 -0.60 13.59 -7.90
N MET A 177 -0.42 14.08 -9.14
CA MET A 177 -0.91 15.39 -9.55
C MET A 177 -2.43 15.47 -9.46
N ALA A 178 -3.15 14.44 -9.90
CA ALA A 178 -4.61 14.40 -9.78
C ALA A 178 -5.07 14.50 -8.32
N TYR A 179 -4.42 13.77 -7.41
CA TYR A 179 -4.71 13.87 -5.98
C TYR A 179 -4.39 15.24 -5.39
N GLY A 180 -3.25 15.84 -5.75
CA GLY A 180 -2.90 17.20 -5.32
C GLY A 180 -3.87 18.27 -5.81
N ILE A 181 -4.40 18.13 -7.03
CA ILE A 181 -5.41 19.06 -7.59
C ILE A 181 -6.75 18.92 -6.84
N ILE A 182 -7.20 17.69 -6.56
CA ILE A 182 -8.49 17.42 -5.92
C ILE A 182 -8.46 17.72 -4.42
N LYS A 183 -7.28 17.64 -3.78
CA LYS A 183 -7.06 17.88 -2.36
C LYS A 183 -5.96 18.94 -2.17
N PRO A 184 -6.24 20.24 -2.37
CA PRO A 184 -5.22 21.30 -2.27
C PRO A 184 -4.53 21.38 -0.90
N GLU A 185 -5.21 20.97 0.17
CA GLU A 185 -4.66 20.96 1.54
C GLU A 185 -3.68 19.79 1.80
N LEU A 186 -3.59 18.83 0.86
CA LEU A 186 -2.79 17.62 1.00
C LEU A 186 -1.38 17.84 0.45
N ARG A 187 -0.38 17.74 1.33
CA ARG A 187 1.03 17.72 0.91
C ARG A 187 1.39 16.35 0.38
N ILE A 188 1.91 16.29 -0.84
CA ILE A 188 2.43 15.05 -1.43
C ILE A 188 3.88 15.25 -1.82
N ASN A 189 4.77 14.42 -1.28
CA ASN A 189 6.15 14.31 -1.73
C ASN A 189 6.37 12.98 -2.42
N PHE A 190 7.06 13.01 -3.55
CA PHE A 190 7.42 11.82 -4.29
C PHE A 190 8.91 11.80 -4.58
N THR A 191 9.59 10.72 -4.24
CA THR A 191 11.03 10.54 -4.49
C THR A 191 11.32 9.22 -5.21
N HIS A 192 12.17 9.26 -6.23
CA HIS A 192 12.69 8.05 -6.90
C HIS A 192 14.22 8.02 -6.86
N ASN A 193 14.80 6.91 -6.38
CA ASN A 193 16.24 6.65 -6.30
C ASN A 193 17.09 7.77 -5.63
N LYS A 194 16.50 8.58 -4.74
CA LYS A 194 17.12 9.76 -4.11
C LYS A 194 17.58 10.86 -5.09
N SER A 195 17.26 10.76 -6.37
CA SER A 195 17.72 11.69 -7.42
C SER A 195 16.60 12.52 -8.04
N PHE A 196 15.37 12.01 -8.05
CA PHE A 196 14.19 12.71 -8.56
C PHE A 196 13.20 12.98 -7.43
N SER A 197 12.77 14.24 -7.28
CA SER A 197 11.76 14.64 -6.31
C SER A 197 10.67 15.49 -6.96
N LEU A 198 9.40 15.14 -6.72
CA LEU A 198 8.23 15.97 -7.02
C LEU A 198 7.58 16.35 -5.68
N GLN A 199 7.26 17.63 -5.49
CA GLN A 199 6.56 18.12 -4.32
C GLN A 199 5.31 18.88 -4.77
N LEU A 200 4.17 18.53 -4.19
CA LEU A 200 2.89 19.21 -4.34
C LEU A 200 2.52 19.78 -2.97
N THR A 201 2.24 21.09 -2.94
CA THR A 201 1.85 21.89 -1.76
C THR A 201 0.52 22.54 -1.97
#